data_AF-A0A926P5A9-F1
#
_entry.id   AF-A0A926P5A9-F1
#
_cell.length_a   1.000
_cell.length_b   1.000
_cell.length_c   1.000
_cell.angle_alpha   90.00
_cell.angle_beta   90.00
_cell.angle_gamma   90.00
#
_symmetry.space_group_name_H-M   'P 1'
#
loop_
_entity.id
_entity.type
_entity.pdbx_description
1 polymer ?
#
loop_
_entity_poly.entity_id
_entity_poly.type
_entity_poly.pdbx_seq_one_letter_code
_entity_poly.pdbx_strand_id
1 'polypeptide(L)'
;MSQFQLFDSVKLKEAIALTDGGTAPEGTPGAIVEVFNDGEAFMVELFAGWVKADIQGDFTPANRDESDSFMETIGVETVSPQQLRLVKPARETIGVRGQILAVLDNLSEDKLAEILDFAEFLQQKQQQSKVTQL
;
A
#
# COMPACT_ATOMS: atom_id res chain seq x y z
N MET A 1 -14.94 4.29 12.16
CA MET A 1 -13.97 4.51 11.08
C MET A 1 -12.64 4.03 11.58
N SER A 2 -11.99 3.12 10.84
CA SER A 2 -10.65 2.64 11.16
C SER A 2 -9.68 3.81 11.29
N GLN A 3 -8.72 3.69 12.22
CA GLN A 3 -7.67 4.70 12.44
C GLN A 3 -6.74 4.85 11.22
N PHE A 4 -6.62 3.79 10.42
CA PHE A 4 -5.79 3.74 9.23
C PHE A 4 -6.51 3.07 8.07
N GLN A 5 -6.07 3.33 6.84
CA GLN A 5 -6.65 2.80 5.62
C GLN A 5 -5.62 2.04 4.79
N LEU A 6 -6.12 1.22 3.86
CA LEU A 6 -5.30 0.55 2.87
C LEU A 6 -4.39 1.57 2.15
N PHE A 7 -3.10 1.24 2.04
CA PHE A 7 -2.02 2.04 1.48
C PHE A 7 -1.59 3.28 2.27
N ASP A 8 -2.10 3.48 3.48
CA ASP A 8 -1.51 4.49 4.38
C ASP A 8 -0.04 4.17 4.63
N SER A 9 0.80 5.20 4.53
CA SER A 9 2.20 5.11 4.92
C SER A 9 2.33 5.32 6.41
N VAL A 10 2.92 4.36 7.10
CA VAL A 10 3.04 4.30 8.56
C VAL A 10 4.48 4.14 9.00
N LYS A 11 4.72 4.29 10.30
CA LYS A 11 5.94 3.87 10.99
C LYS A 11 5.60 3.08 12.23
N LEU A 12 6.42 2.09 12.54
CA LEU A 12 6.39 1.40 13.83
C LEU A 12 6.74 2.37 14.97
N LYS A 13 6.03 2.24 16.09
CA LYS A 13 6.31 2.95 17.35
C LYS A 13 7.19 2.15 18.31
N GLU A 14 7.42 0.88 18.02
CA GLU A 14 8.27 -0.02 18.81
C GLU A 14 8.91 -1.05 17.89
N ALA A 15 9.92 -1.77 18.38
CA ALA A 15 10.49 -2.88 17.63
C ALA A 15 9.54 -4.09 17.65
N ILE A 16 9.44 -4.81 16.53
CA ILE A 16 8.68 -6.06 16.43
C ILE A 16 9.57 -7.18 15.90
N ALA A 17 9.29 -8.41 16.33
CA ALA A 17 9.90 -9.60 15.74
C ALA A 17 9.28 -9.85 14.37
N LEU A 18 10.11 -10.26 13.41
CA LEU A 18 9.68 -10.67 12.07
C LEU A 18 9.50 -12.18 12.03
N THR A 19 8.59 -12.64 11.18
CA THR A 19 8.26 -14.07 11.03
C THR A 19 9.46 -14.90 10.54
N ASP A 20 10.39 -14.27 9.81
CA ASP A 20 11.64 -14.89 9.33
C ASP A 20 12.76 -14.96 10.39
N GLY A 21 12.50 -14.49 11.61
CA GLY A 21 13.44 -14.46 12.73
C GLY A 21 14.23 -13.16 12.86
N GLY A 22 14.01 -12.18 11.98
CA GLY A 22 14.57 -10.83 12.09
C GLY A 22 13.86 -9.96 13.14
N THR A 23 14.26 -8.69 13.19
CA THR A 23 13.59 -7.67 14.01
C THR A 23 13.50 -6.38 13.21
N ALA A 24 12.28 -5.85 13.08
CA ALA A 24 12.08 -4.50 12.56
C ALA A 24 12.15 -3.51 13.74
N PRO A 25 13.09 -2.54 13.74
CA PRO A 25 13.25 -1.60 14.85
C PRO A 25 12.12 -0.56 14.92
N GLU A 26 12.03 0.16 16.03
CA GLU A 26 11.18 1.34 16.13
C GLU A 26 11.49 2.33 15.00
N GLY A 27 10.44 2.94 14.44
CA GLY A 27 10.56 3.93 13.37
C GLY A 27 10.68 3.33 11.97
N THR A 28 10.72 2.00 11.84
CA THR A 28 10.67 1.28 10.56
C THR A 28 9.47 1.77 9.73
N PRO A 29 9.70 2.27 8.51
CA PRO A 29 8.62 2.65 7.61
C PRO A 29 7.85 1.42 7.11
N GLY A 30 6.56 1.60 6.86
CA GLY A 30 5.74 0.57 6.26
C GLY A 30 4.53 1.12 5.51
N ALA A 31 3.85 0.25 4.78
CA ALA A 31 2.59 0.52 4.11
C ALA A 31 1.54 -0.50 4.52
N ILE A 32 0.32 -0.04 4.80
CA ILE A 32 -0.80 -0.95 5.09
C ILE A 32 -1.22 -1.64 3.79
N VAL A 33 -1.22 -2.97 3.80
CA VAL A 33 -1.61 -3.80 2.65
C VAL A 33 -2.88 -4.60 2.91
N GLU A 34 -3.37 -4.64 4.15
CA GLU A 34 -4.67 -5.23 4.51
C GLU A 34 -5.18 -4.62 5.83
N VAL A 35 -6.51 -4.48 5.94
CA VAL A 35 -7.20 -4.03 7.16
C VAL A 35 -8.09 -5.17 7.67
N PHE A 36 -7.87 -5.62 8.90
CA PHE A 36 -8.65 -6.69 9.51
C PHE A 36 -9.69 -6.15 10.48
N ASN A 37 -10.86 -6.80 10.51
CA ASN A 37 -11.95 -6.57 11.46
C ASN A 37 -12.23 -5.07 11.71
N ASP A 38 -12.49 -4.29 10.66
CA ASP A 38 -12.77 -2.85 10.75
C ASP A 38 -11.67 -2.01 11.43
N GLY A 39 -10.42 -2.48 11.38
CA GLY A 39 -9.25 -1.76 11.89
C GLY A 39 -8.79 -2.19 13.28
N GLU A 40 -9.15 -3.40 13.74
CA GLU A 40 -8.57 -3.98 14.96
C GLU A 40 -7.10 -4.42 14.76
N ALA A 41 -6.75 -4.80 13.53
CA ALA A 41 -5.39 -5.15 13.14
C ALA A 41 -5.11 -4.81 11.67
N PHE A 42 -3.83 -4.73 11.31
CA PHE A 42 -3.39 -4.35 9.97
C PHE A 42 -2.28 -5.27 9.51
N MET A 43 -2.32 -5.72 8.27
CA MET A 43 -1.14 -6.27 7.61
C MET A 43 -0.30 -5.13 7.08
N VAL A 44 0.97 -5.07 7.46
CA VAL A 44 1.89 -4.00 7.06
C VAL A 44 3.12 -4.59 6.39
N GLU A 45 3.37 -4.15 5.16
CA GLU A 45 4.65 -4.35 4.50
C GLU A 45 5.66 -3.37 5.10
N LEU A 46 6.74 -3.90 5.67
CA LEU A 46 7.78 -3.16 6.36
C LEU A 46 9.02 -3.04 5.48
N PHE A 47 9.61 -1.85 5.48
CA PHE A 47 10.69 -1.50 4.58
C PHE A 47 11.97 -1.11 5.32
N ALA A 48 13.12 -1.49 4.76
CA ALA A 48 14.42 -1.03 5.20
C ALA A 48 14.92 0.14 4.34
N GLY A 49 16.18 0.08 3.90
CA GLY A 49 16.82 1.10 3.10
C GLY A 49 16.52 0.96 1.61
N TRP A 50 17.00 1.92 0.84
CA TRP A 50 17.12 1.78 -0.60
C TRP A 50 18.25 0.80 -0.91
N VAL A 51 17.98 -0.16 -1.77
CA VAL A 51 18.94 -1.16 -2.23
C VAL A 51 18.88 -1.29 -3.74
N LYS A 52 19.89 -1.93 -4.31
CA LYS A 52 19.90 -2.44 -5.68
C LYS A 52 20.49 -3.84 -5.70
N ALA A 53 20.00 -4.67 -6.62
CA ALA A 53 20.55 -5.98 -6.85
C ALA A 53 21.88 -5.88 -7.62
N ASP A 54 22.89 -6.62 -7.18
CA ASP A 54 24.11 -6.80 -7.94
C ASP A 54 23.98 -7.93 -8.98
N ILE A 55 25.07 -8.23 -9.68
CA ILE A 55 25.11 -9.30 -10.70
C ILE A 55 24.89 -10.71 -10.15
N GLN A 56 25.03 -10.91 -8.84
CA GLN A 56 24.79 -12.19 -8.15
C GLN A 56 23.36 -12.26 -7.59
N GLY A 57 22.63 -11.14 -7.58
CA GLY A 57 21.29 -11.02 -7.02
C GLY A 57 21.29 -10.57 -5.57
N ASP A 58 22.45 -10.23 -5.00
CA ASP A 58 22.55 -9.74 -3.63
C ASP A 58 22.18 -8.26 -3.56
N PHE A 59 21.52 -7.86 -2.48
CA PHE A 59 21.10 -6.48 -2.27
C PHE A 59 22.22 -5.67 -1.62
N THR A 60 22.58 -4.56 -2.28
CA THR A 60 23.57 -3.61 -1.79
C THR A 60 22.92 -2.25 -1.52
N PRO A 61 23.34 -1.51 -0.48
CA PRO A 61 22.79 -0.19 -0.19
C PRO A 61 22.89 0.75 -1.39
N ALA A 62 21.82 1.47 -1.68
CA ALA A 62 21.71 2.42 -2.78
C ALA A 62 21.05 3.73 -2.32
N ASN A 63 21.04 4.72 -3.20
CA ASN A 63 20.26 5.95 -3.03
C ASN A 63 19.00 5.90 -3.89
N ARG A 64 17.95 6.59 -3.43
CA ARG A 64 16.66 6.72 -4.13
C ARG A 64 16.77 7.20 -5.59
N ASP A 65 17.79 8.00 -5.89
CA ASP A 65 17.94 8.62 -7.21
C ASP A 65 18.69 7.71 -8.21
N GLU A 66 19.15 6.54 -7.77
CA GLU A 66 19.74 5.54 -8.66
C GLU A 66 18.65 4.78 -9.43
N SER A 67 18.86 4.58 -10.73
CA SER A 67 17.84 4.08 -11.69
C SER A 67 17.25 2.72 -11.33
N ASP A 68 18.06 1.85 -10.74
CA ASP A 68 17.68 0.47 -10.40
C ASP A 68 17.52 0.28 -8.90
N SER A 69 17.41 1.38 -8.15
CA SER A 69 17.17 1.34 -6.71
C SER A 69 15.69 1.14 -6.40
N PHE A 70 15.44 0.37 -5.36
CA PHE A 70 14.12 0.19 -4.77
C PHE A 70 14.25 0.11 -3.26
N MET A 71 13.14 0.31 -2.55
CA MET A 71 13.13 0.17 -1.09
C MET A 71 12.93 -1.31 -0.75
N GLU A 72 13.85 -1.88 0.02
CA GLU A 72 13.81 -3.29 0.39
C GLU A 72 12.65 -3.60 1.32
N THR A 73 11.87 -4.63 1.01
CA THR A 73 10.88 -5.20 1.93
C THR A 73 11.57 -6.18 2.86
N ILE A 74 11.48 -5.93 4.16
CA ILE A 74 12.07 -6.80 5.20
C ILE A 74 11.05 -7.72 5.85
N GLY A 75 9.75 -7.49 5.65
CA GLY A 75 8.72 -8.37 6.19
C GLY A 75 7.31 -7.86 5.90
N VAL A 76 6.34 -8.75 6.02
CA VAL A 76 4.91 -8.45 5.95
C VAL A 76 4.28 -9.00 7.20
N GLU A 77 3.91 -8.12 8.13
CA GLU A 77 3.55 -8.52 9.50
C GLU A 77 2.18 -7.97 9.90
N THR A 78 1.47 -8.75 10.71
CA THR A 78 0.23 -8.29 11.34
C THR A 78 0.56 -7.47 12.59
N VAL A 79 0.09 -6.23 12.62
CA VAL A 79 0.36 -5.27 13.70
C VAL A 79 -0.92 -4.63 14.21
N SER A 80 -0.90 -4.25 15.48
CA SER A 80 -2.02 -3.55 16.13
C SER A 80 -1.97 -2.03 15.89
N PRO A 81 -3.11 -1.32 15.94
CA PRO A 81 -3.15 0.13 15.76
C PRO A 81 -2.24 0.90 16.73
N GLN A 82 -2.07 0.38 17.96
CA GLN A 82 -1.25 1.02 18.98
C GLN A 82 0.24 1.07 18.59
N GLN A 83 0.69 0.13 17.76
CA GLN A 83 2.08 0.01 17.28
C GLN A 83 2.37 0.92 16.08
N LEU A 84 1.36 1.55 15.48
CA LEU A 84 1.50 2.33 14.27
C LEU A 84 1.36 3.83 14.49
N ARG A 85 2.16 4.62 13.77
CA ARG A 85 1.98 6.06 13.58
C ARG A 85 1.79 6.37 12.10
N LEU A 86 0.72 7.08 11.76
CA LEU A 86 0.49 7.56 10.39
C LEU A 86 1.57 8.58 9.99
N VAL A 87 2.15 8.40 8.81
CA VAL A 87 3.11 9.33 8.21
C VAL A 87 2.45 10.12 7.09
N LYS A 88 1.81 9.42 6.16
CA LYS A 88 1.04 10.03 5.06
C LYS A 88 -0.18 9.18 4.72
N PRO A 89 -1.33 9.80 4.47
CA PRO A 89 -2.50 9.06 4.00
C PRO A 89 -2.28 8.52 2.58
N ALA A 90 -2.92 7.39 2.27
CA ALA A 90 -2.90 6.72 0.97
C ALA A 90 -3.04 7.70 -0.22
N ARG A 91 -3.97 8.65 -0.11
CA ARG A 91 -4.25 9.67 -1.14
C ARG A 91 -3.05 10.54 -1.55
N GLU A 92 -2.02 10.62 -0.72
CA GLU A 92 -0.81 11.43 -0.97
C GLU A 92 0.36 10.60 -1.52
N THR A 93 0.28 9.27 -1.47
CA THR A 93 1.40 8.38 -1.77
C THR A 93 1.15 7.50 -2.99
N ILE A 94 -0.11 7.18 -3.30
CA ILE A 94 -0.47 6.30 -4.42
C ILE A 94 -1.17 7.05 -5.56
N GLY A 95 -1.01 6.55 -6.78
CA GLY A 95 -1.71 7.06 -7.96
C GLY A 95 -3.22 6.77 -7.91
N VAL A 96 -3.98 7.40 -8.81
CA VAL A 96 -5.47 7.37 -8.83
C VAL A 96 -6.06 5.96 -8.68
N ARG A 97 -5.44 4.94 -9.30
CA ARG A 97 -5.88 3.54 -9.16
C ARG A 97 -5.82 3.04 -7.71
N GLY A 98 -4.72 3.30 -7.01
CA GLY A 98 -4.58 2.92 -5.60
C GLY A 98 -5.57 3.67 -4.72
N GLN A 99 -5.83 4.95 -5.03
CA GLN A 99 -6.79 5.76 -4.27
C GLN A 99 -8.21 5.20 -4.42
N ILE A 100 -8.58 4.78 -5.62
CA ILE A 100 -9.86 4.08 -5.86
C ILE A 100 -9.91 2.80 -5.01
N LEU A 101 -8.88 1.95 -5.08
CA LEU A 101 -8.83 0.70 -4.29
C LEU A 101 -9.00 0.94 -2.79
N ALA A 102 -8.31 1.95 -2.22
CA ALA A 102 -8.44 2.30 -0.80
C ALA A 102 -9.86 2.75 -0.42
N VAL A 103 -10.55 3.46 -1.33
CA VAL A 103 -11.94 3.86 -1.11
C VAL A 103 -12.88 2.65 -1.20
N LEU A 104 -12.69 1.78 -2.19
CA LEU A 104 -13.53 0.61 -2.42
C LEU A 104 -13.58 -0.32 -1.20
N ASP A 105 -12.45 -0.50 -0.51
CA ASP A 105 -12.33 -1.36 0.66
C ASP A 105 -13.25 -0.96 1.83
N ASN A 106 -13.72 0.29 1.85
CA ASN A 106 -14.57 0.85 2.91
C ASN A 106 -16.04 0.99 2.53
N LEU A 107 -16.44 0.55 1.34
CA LEU A 107 -17.81 0.69 0.83
C LEU A 107 -18.63 -0.57 1.04
N SER A 108 -19.94 -0.40 1.26
CA SER A 108 -20.87 -1.52 1.28
C SER A 108 -21.09 -2.08 -0.13
N GLU A 109 -21.51 -3.34 -0.24
CA GLU A 109 -21.85 -4.00 -1.52
C GLU A 109 -22.78 -3.16 -2.40
N ASP A 110 -23.84 -2.57 -1.84
CA ASP A 110 -24.75 -1.71 -2.61
C ASP A 110 -24.05 -0.49 -3.25
N LYS A 111 -23.03 0.06 -2.57
CA LYS A 111 -22.24 1.18 -3.09
C LYS A 111 -21.18 0.73 -4.08
N LEU A 112 -20.65 -0.48 -3.92
CA LEU A 112 -19.78 -1.10 -4.92
C LEU A 112 -20.54 -1.36 -6.23
N ALA A 113 -21.81 -1.79 -6.16
CA ALA A 113 -22.66 -1.95 -7.33
C ALA A 113 -22.88 -0.62 -8.08
N GLU A 114 -23.16 0.48 -7.37
CA GLU A 114 -23.28 1.82 -7.99
C GLU A 114 -21.99 2.24 -8.72
N ILE A 115 -20.82 1.93 -8.15
CA ILE A 115 -19.53 2.22 -8.77
C ILE A 115 -19.28 1.34 -9.99
N LEU A 116 -19.65 0.06 -9.94
CA LEU A 116 -19.54 -0.87 -11.06
C LEU A 116 -20.35 -0.37 -12.25
N ASP A 117 -21.62 -0.02 -12.04
CA ASP A 117 -22.49 0.54 -13.09
C ASP A 117 -21.86 1.78 -13.74
N PHE A 118 -21.30 2.67 -12.91
CA PHE A 118 -20.63 3.87 -13.41
C PHE A 118 -19.35 3.55 -14.22
N ALA A 119 -18.55 2.58 -13.76
CA ALA A 119 -17.35 2.14 -14.45
C ALA A 119 -17.67 1.49 -15.81
N GLU A 120 -18.72 0.67 -15.88
CA GLU A 120 -19.21 0.07 -17.13
C GLU A 120 -19.71 1.16 -18.10
N PHE A 121 -20.45 2.15 -17.60
CA PHE A 121 -20.85 3.30 -18.40
C PHE A 121 -19.64 4.05 -19.00
N LEU A 122 -18.60 4.31 -18.21
CA LEU A 122 -17.37 4.95 -18.70
C LEU A 122 -16.66 4.09 -19.75
N GLN A 123 -16.62 2.78 -19.57
CA GLN A 123 -16.03 1.84 -20.53
C GLN A 123 -16.76 1.90 -21.87
N GLN A 124 -18.09 1.88 -21.85
CA GLN A 124 -18.92 2.00 -23.06
C GLN A 124 -18.70 3.34 -23.76
N LYS A 125 -18.67 4.44 -23.01
CA LYS A 125 -18.42 5.79 -23.56
C LYS A 125 -17.04 5.88 -24.24
N GLN A 126 -16.02 5.26 -23.65
CA GLN A 126 -14.68 5.22 -24.23
C GLN A 126 -14.64 4.43 -25.54
N GLN A 127 -15.36 3.31 -25.61
CA GLN A 127 -15.48 2.50 -26.84
C GLN A 127 -16.22 3.27 -27.94
N GLN A 128 -17.33 3.94 -27.62
CA GLN A 128 -18.08 4.77 -28.58
C GLN A 128 -17.22 5.92 -29.13
N SER A 129 -16.44 6.57 -28.26
CA SER A 129 -15.54 7.66 -28.66
C SER A 129 -14.43 7.20 -29.61
N LYS A 130 -13.97 5.94 -29.48
CA LYS A 130 -13.00 5.34 -30.41
C LYS A 130 -13.61 5.00 -31.77
N VAL A 131 -14.88 4.59 -31.81
CA VAL A 131 -15.61 4.29 -33.06
C VAL A 131 -15.92 5.57 -33.84
N THR A 132 -16.15 6.70 -33.17
CA THR A 132 -16.42 8.00 -33.84
C THR A 132 -15.16 8.69 -34.38
N GLN A 133 -13.95 8.23 -34.03
CA GLN A 133 -12.67 8.81 -34.48
C GLN A 133 -12.00 8.00 -35.61
N LEU A 134 -12.67 6.97 -36.14
CA LEU A 134 -12.28 6.20 -37.33
C LEU A 134 -13.23 6.54 -38.49
#